data_AF-A0A8J5LQM1-F1
#
_entry.id   AF-A0A8J5LQM1-F1
#
_cell.length_a   1.000
_cell.length_b   1.000
_cell.length_c   1.000
_cell.angle_alpha   90.00
_cell.angle_beta   90.00
_cell.angle_gamma   90.00
#
_symmetry.space_group_name_H-M   'P 1'
#
loop_
_entity.id
_entity.type
_entity.pdbx_description
1 polymer ?
#
loop_
_entity_poly.entity_id
_entity_poly.type
_entity_poly.pdbx_seq_one_letter_code
_entity_poly.pdbx_strand_id
1 'polypeptide(L)'
;MSWADMAQEDRLKEAAAQEGKTEESGRTSIEGASRVKREIAKKETGLSREQREEIHFRNVVRKKDFICLERVNDKIVNILNVLELHTGVLSTTEQKRIVDLVYELQEKGKNHELGG
;
A
#
# COMPACT_ATOMS: atom_id res chain seq x y z
N MET A 1 10.43 13.85 -1.29
CA MET A 1 9.38 12.87 -1.61
C MET A 1 8.43 12.79 -0.43
N SER A 2 7.15 13.11 -0.64
CA SER A 2 6.04 12.88 0.30
C SER A 2 5.61 11.41 0.31
N TRP A 3 4.89 10.98 1.33
CA TRP A 3 4.29 9.64 1.44
C TRP A 3 3.37 9.32 0.25
N ALA A 4 2.57 10.30 -0.17
CA ALA A 4 1.73 10.17 -1.34
C ALA A 4 2.50 10.07 -2.68
N ASP A 5 3.74 10.58 -2.75
CA ASP A 5 4.57 10.43 -3.95
C ASP A 5 4.99 8.96 -4.13
N MET A 6 5.26 8.25 -3.04
CA MET A 6 5.67 6.84 -3.05
C MET A 6 4.50 5.91 -3.37
N ALA A 7 3.31 6.22 -2.86
CA ALA A 7 2.10 5.46 -3.19
C ALA A 7 1.71 5.58 -4.67
N GLN A 8 2.00 6.72 -5.30
CA GLN A 8 1.82 6.88 -6.74
C GLN A 8 2.83 6.05 -7.55
N GLU A 9 4.07 5.92 -7.07
CA GLU A 9 5.08 5.06 -7.70
C GLU A 9 4.63 3.59 -7.75
N ASP A 10 3.97 3.09 -6.70
CA ASP A 10 3.37 1.75 -6.70
C ASP A 10 2.33 1.57 -7.80
N ARG A 11 1.40 2.53 -7.95
CA ARG A 11 0.37 2.48 -8.98
C ARG A 11 0.96 2.46 -10.39
N LEU A 12 2.02 3.26 -10.61
CA LEU A 12 2.74 3.28 -11.88
C LEU A 12 3.47 1.95 -12.14
N LYS A 13 4.12 1.36 -11.12
CA LYS A 13 4.73 0.03 -11.21
C LYS A 13 3.71 -1.06 -11.54
N GLU A 14 2.55 -1.04 -10.88
CA GLU A 14 1.45 -1.99 -11.12
C GLU A 14 0.86 -1.82 -12.53
N ALA A 15 0.63 -0.58 -12.98
CA ALA A 15 0.13 -0.30 -14.33
C ALA A 15 1.10 -0.79 -15.41
N ALA A 16 2.40 -0.54 -15.24
CA ALA A 16 3.44 -1.01 -16.17
C ALA A 16 3.55 -2.55 -16.18
N ALA A 17 3.42 -3.21 -15.02
CA ALA A 17 3.42 -4.66 -14.92
C ALA A 17 2.18 -5.32 -15.56
N GLN A 18 1.04 -4.61 -15.64
CA GLN A 18 -0.14 -5.08 -16.36
C GLN A 18 -0.02 -4.91 -17.88
N GLU A 19 0.64 -3.85 -18.37
CA GLU A 19 0.90 -3.68 -19.81
C GLU A 19 1.82 -4.80 -20.36
N GLY A 20 2.88 -5.17 -19.62
CA GLY A 20 3.80 -6.25 -20.03
C GLY A 20 3.22 -7.67 -20.05
N LYS A 21 2.06 -7.91 -19.41
CA LYS A 21 1.37 -9.22 -19.41
C LYS A 21 0.33 -9.38 -20.52
N THR A 22 -0.04 -8.30 -21.20
CA THR A 22 -1.11 -8.32 -22.21
C THR A 22 -0.58 -8.64 -23.62
N GLU A 23 0.74 -8.58 -23.83
CA GLU A 23 1.35 -8.82 -25.15
C GLU A 23 1.55 -10.31 -25.50
N GLU A 24 1.41 -11.25 -24.56
CA GLU A 24 1.67 -12.68 -24.82
C GLU A 24 0.41 -13.53 -25.13
N SER A 25 -0.82 -12.99 -24.98
CA SER A 25 -2.02 -13.78 -25.27
C SER A 25 -3.14 -12.98 -25.92
N GLY A 26 -3.36 -13.23 -27.21
CA GLY A 26 -4.63 -12.98 -27.88
C GLY A 26 -4.76 -11.61 -28.54
N ARG A 27 -4.55 -11.60 -29.86
CA ARG A 27 -5.00 -10.54 -30.76
C ARG A 27 -6.53 -10.37 -30.65
N THR A 28 -7.02 -9.40 -29.89
CA THR A 28 -8.31 -8.74 -30.16
C THR A 28 -8.29 -7.33 -29.58
N SER A 29 -8.44 -6.33 -30.46
CA SER A 29 -8.27 -4.91 -30.18
C SER A 29 -9.28 -4.38 -29.15
N ILE A 30 -8.80 -4.05 -27.95
CA ILE A 30 -9.48 -3.12 -27.02
C ILE A 30 -8.54 -1.92 -26.80
N GLU A 31 -8.33 -1.17 -27.87
CA GLU A 31 -7.43 0.00 -27.91
C GLU A 31 -7.90 1.13 -26.97
N GLY A 32 -9.20 1.17 -26.65
CA GLY A 32 -9.79 2.15 -25.74
C GLY A 32 -9.44 1.97 -24.26
N ALA A 33 -9.24 0.74 -23.77
CA ALA A 33 -8.94 0.50 -22.36
C ALA A 33 -7.50 0.87 -21.98
N SER A 34 -6.54 0.61 -22.88
CA SER A 34 -5.14 1.01 -22.68
C SER A 34 -4.98 2.53 -22.70
N ARG A 35 -5.69 3.24 -23.59
CA ARG A 35 -5.65 4.70 -23.64
C ARG A 35 -6.25 5.35 -22.37
N VAL A 36 -7.36 4.83 -21.86
CA VAL A 36 -7.95 5.32 -20.59
C VAL A 36 -6.99 5.09 -19.42
N LYS A 37 -6.35 3.93 -19.33
CA LYS A 37 -5.33 3.64 -18.29
C LYS A 37 -4.10 4.54 -18.38
N ARG A 38 -3.59 4.79 -19.59
CA ARG A 38 -2.45 5.69 -19.85
C ARG A 38 -2.79 7.16 -19.56
N GLU A 39 -4.03 7.58 -19.84
CA GLU A 39 -4.53 8.91 -19.49
C GLU A 39 -4.74 9.07 -17.97
N ILE A 40 -5.15 8.02 -17.25
CA ILE A 40 -5.20 8.01 -15.78
C ILE A 40 -3.80 8.12 -15.18
N ALA A 41 -2.83 7.32 -15.67
CA ALA A 41 -1.44 7.39 -15.23
C ALA A 41 -0.78 8.74 -15.52
N LYS A 42 -1.06 9.35 -16.69
CA LYS A 42 -0.63 10.72 -17.03
C LYS A 42 -1.37 11.82 -16.24
N LYS A 43 -2.61 11.59 -15.82
CA LYS A 43 -3.32 12.51 -14.91
C LYS A 43 -2.75 12.44 -13.51
N GLU A 44 -2.33 11.26 -13.04
CA GLU A 44 -1.73 11.11 -11.70
C GLU A 44 -0.42 11.90 -11.57
N THR A 45 0.38 12.07 -12.63
CA THR A 45 1.58 12.95 -12.59
C THR A 45 1.24 14.45 -12.58
N GLY A 46 -0.01 14.83 -12.84
CA GLY A 46 -0.50 16.21 -12.81
C GLY A 46 -1.28 16.57 -11.54
N LEU A 47 -1.39 15.67 -10.56
CA LEU A 47 -2.11 15.92 -9.32
C LEU A 47 -1.26 16.74 -8.33
N SER A 48 -1.91 17.68 -7.63
CA SER A 48 -1.27 18.40 -6.54
C SER A 48 -0.86 17.44 -5.42
N ARG A 49 0.07 17.86 -4.56
CA ARG A 49 0.47 17.07 -3.39
C ARG A 49 -0.74 16.73 -2.50
N GLU A 50 -1.60 17.70 -2.24
CA GLU A 50 -2.80 17.53 -1.41
C GLU A 50 -3.78 16.51 -2.02
N GLN A 51 -4.00 16.56 -3.34
CA GLN A 51 -4.85 15.59 -4.03
C GLN A 51 -4.30 14.17 -3.93
N ARG A 52 -2.98 14.02 -4.03
CA ARG A 52 -2.31 12.71 -3.89
C ARG A 52 -2.42 12.19 -2.47
N GLU A 53 -2.26 13.06 -1.47
CA GLU A 53 -2.47 12.71 -0.07
C GLU A 53 -3.94 12.36 0.20
N GLU A 54 -4.91 13.10 -0.33
CA GLU A 54 -6.34 12.79 -0.21
C GLU A 54 -6.70 11.42 -0.80
N ILE A 55 -6.19 11.12 -2.00
CA ILE A 55 -6.38 9.82 -2.64
C ILE A 55 -5.73 8.71 -1.81
N HIS A 56 -4.56 8.95 -1.23
CA HIS A 56 -3.90 8.01 -0.32
C HIS A 56 -4.75 7.76 0.94
N PHE A 57 -5.24 8.82 1.58
CA PHE A 57 -6.11 8.70 2.76
C PHE A 57 -7.39 7.92 2.46
N ARG A 58 -7.97 8.09 1.28
CA ARG A 58 -9.15 7.32 0.84
C ARG A 58 -8.90 5.83 0.65
N ASN A 59 -7.66 5.40 0.49
CA ASN A 59 -7.31 3.99 0.39
C ASN A 59 -7.23 3.28 1.75
N VAL A 60 -7.24 4.03 2.86
CA VAL A 60 -7.23 3.44 4.20
C VAL A 60 -8.59 2.82 4.50
N VAL A 61 -8.60 1.50 4.73
CA VAL A 61 -9.82 0.75 5.05
C VAL A 61 -9.77 0.30 6.50
N ARG A 62 -10.90 0.45 7.20
CA ARG A 62 -11.04 0.10 8.62
C ARG A 62 -12.05 -1.02 8.80
N LYS A 63 -11.67 -2.05 9.54
CA LYS A 63 -12.56 -3.12 10.02
C LYS A 63 -12.55 -3.15 11.54
N LYS A 64 -13.73 -3.08 12.17
CA LYS A 64 -13.90 -3.11 13.63
C LYS A 64 -14.83 -4.22 14.12
N ASP A 65 -15.48 -4.94 13.19
CA ASP A 65 -16.52 -5.92 13.52
C ASP A 65 -15.89 -7.30 13.75
N PHE A 66 -14.97 -7.37 14.70
CA PHE A 66 -14.33 -8.61 15.12
C PHE A 66 -15.10 -9.24 16.28
N ILE A 67 -15.42 -10.53 16.13
CA ILE A 67 -16.14 -11.30 17.15
C ILE A 67 -15.34 -12.56 17.44
N CYS A 68 -14.89 -12.71 18.67
CA CYS A 68 -14.39 -13.97 19.22
C CYS A 68 -14.94 -14.11 20.64
N LEU A 69 -15.90 -15.02 20.84
CA LEU A 69 -16.56 -15.22 22.12
C LEU A 69 -15.81 -16.29 22.91
N GLU A 70 -15.26 -15.92 24.06
CA GLU A 70 -14.58 -16.84 24.96
C GLU A 70 -15.14 -16.75 26.38
N ARG A 71 -14.94 -17.82 27.15
CA ARG A 71 -15.35 -17.86 28.55
C ARG A 71 -14.22 -17.35 29.44
N VAL A 72 -14.41 -16.16 30.02
CA VAL A 72 -13.47 -15.52 30.94
C VAL A 72 -14.20 -15.28 32.26
N ASN A 73 -13.71 -15.85 33.36
CA ASN A 73 -14.33 -15.75 34.69
C ASN A 73 -15.83 -16.09 34.66
N ASP A 74 -16.16 -17.23 34.06
CA ASP A 74 -17.53 -17.74 33.89
C ASP A 74 -18.49 -16.87 33.04
N LYS A 75 -17.98 -15.81 32.40
CA LYS A 75 -18.76 -14.95 31.50
C LYS A 75 -18.32 -15.17 30.06
N ILE A 76 -19.30 -15.21 29.15
CA ILE A 76 -19.04 -15.18 27.70
C ILE A 76 -18.75 -13.73 27.32
N VAL A 77 -17.54 -13.45 26.84
CA VAL A 77 -17.08 -12.11 26.47
C VAL A 77 -16.50 -12.11 25.06
N ASN A 78 -16.69 -11.03 24.31
CA ASN A 78 -15.98 -10.81 23.06
C ASN A 78 -14.56 -10.32 23.37
N ILE A 79 -13.55 -11.18 23.23
CA ILE A 79 -12.16 -10.82 23.53
C ILE A 79 -11.56 -9.83 22.51
N LEU A 80 -12.23 -9.62 21.37
CA LEU A 80 -11.81 -8.68 20.32
C LEU A 80 -12.59 -7.37 20.32
N ASN A 81 -13.40 -7.08 21.35
CA ASN A 81 -14.37 -5.97 21.38
C ASN A 81 -13.79 -4.55 21.23
N VAL A 82 -12.46 -4.41 21.19
CA VAL A 82 -11.76 -3.13 21.02
C VAL A 82 -10.71 -3.18 19.91
N LEU A 83 -10.59 -4.31 19.21
CA LEU A 83 -9.60 -4.48 18.16
C LEU A 83 -10.10 -3.86 16.86
N GLU A 84 -9.26 -3.03 16.24
CA GLU A 84 -9.51 -2.47 14.92
C GLU A 84 -8.36 -2.83 13.97
N LEU A 85 -8.70 -3.21 12.75
CA LEU A 85 -7.75 -3.47 11.68
C LEU A 85 -7.84 -2.33 10.67
N HIS A 86 -6.72 -1.63 10.48
CA HIS A 86 -6.55 -0.63 9.44
C HIS A 86 -5.63 -1.20 8.36
N THR A 87 -6.11 -1.23 7.11
CA THR A 87 -5.33 -1.65 5.94
C THR A 87 -5.16 -0.48 4.98
N GLY A 88 -4.15 -0.55 4.11
CA GLY A 88 -3.85 0.54 3.17
C GLY A 88 -3.27 1.80 3.82
N VAL A 89 -2.82 1.71 5.07
CA VAL A 89 -2.17 2.82 5.80
C VAL A 89 -0.80 3.16 5.20
N LEU A 90 -0.08 2.12 4.76
CA LEU A 90 1.22 2.24 4.10
C LEU A 90 1.14 1.61 2.72
N SER A 91 1.71 2.29 1.73
CA SER A 91 1.89 1.78 0.38
C SER A 91 2.91 0.62 0.34
N THR A 92 2.95 -0.14 -0.74
CA THR A 92 3.91 -1.25 -0.92
C THR A 92 5.36 -0.73 -0.96
N THR A 93 5.61 0.38 -1.66
CA THR A 93 6.91 1.06 -1.69
C THR A 93 7.29 1.58 -0.31
N GLU A 94 6.36 2.13 0.47
CA GLU A 94 6.62 2.56 1.85
C GLU A 94 7.00 1.39 2.75
N GLN A 95 6.23 0.30 2.71
CA GLN A 95 6.51 -0.92 3.46
C GLN A 95 7.91 -1.46 3.12
N LYS A 96 8.23 -1.56 1.82
CA LYS A 96 9.56 -2.01 1.38
C LYS A 96 10.67 -1.10 1.90
N ARG A 97 10.50 0.21 1.80
CA ARG A 97 11.51 1.17 2.26
C ARG A 97 11.77 1.08 3.76
N ILE A 98 10.72 0.88 4.55
CA ILE A 98 10.85 0.68 6.00
C ILE A 98 11.66 -0.60 6.27
N VAL A 99 11.32 -1.70 5.58
CA VAL A 99 12.04 -2.97 5.72
C VAL A 99 13.52 -2.83 5.32
N ASP A 100 13.80 -2.20 4.18
CA ASP A 100 15.16 -1.96 3.70
C ASP A 100 15.97 -1.11 4.72
N LEU A 101 15.35 -0.07 5.28
CA LEU A 101 15.96 0.76 6.31
C LEU A 101 16.25 -0.03 7.60
N VAL A 102 15.33 -0.90 8.03
CA VAL A 102 15.54 -1.76 9.20
C VAL A 102 16.76 -2.67 8.99
N TYR A 103 16.90 -3.27 7.82
CA TYR A 103 18.07 -4.09 7.50
C TYR A 103 19.37 -3.27 7.44
N GLU A 104 19.33 -2.08 6.84
CA GLU A 104 20.49 -1.17 6.83
C GLU A 104 20.93 -0.82 8.25
N LEU A 105 19.99 -0.47 9.13
CA LEU A 105 20.28 -0.16 10.53
C LEU A 105 20.81 -1.38 11.29
N GLN A 106 20.27 -2.57 11.03
CA GLN A 106 20.76 -3.78 11.64
C GLN A 106 22.23 -4.06 11.29
N GLU A 107 22.61 -3.91 10.03
CA GLU A 107 24.01 -4.08 9.59
C GLU A 107 24.94 -3.03 10.18
N LYS A 108 24.52 -1.75 10.19
CA LYS A 108 25.29 -0.69 10.85
C LYS A 108 25.47 -0.96 12.35
N GLY A 109 24.46 -1.52 13.01
CA GLY A 109 24.54 -1.96 14.40
C GLY A 109 25.59 -3.06 14.62
N LYS A 110 25.62 -4.08 13.76
CA LYS A 110 26.65 -5.14 13.80
C LYS A 110 28.07 -4.59 13.57
N ASN A 111 28.18 -3.57 12.72
CA ASN A 111 29.45 -2.92 12.42
C ASN A 111 29.86 -1.87 13.47
N HIS A 112 29.08 -1.69 14.55
CA HIS A 112 29.31 -0.66 15.58
C HIS A 112 29.33 0.78 15.01
N GLU A 113 28.62 1.00 13.90
CA GLU A 113 28.49 2.30 13.22
C GLU A 113 27.28 3.10 13.72
N LEU A 114 26.37 2.44 14.45
CA LEU A 114 25.33 3.09 15.25
C LEU A 114 25.90 3.24 16.67
N GLY A 115 26.11 4.48 17.10
CA GLY A 115 27.10 4.81 18.13
C GLY A 115 26.98 4.08 19.47
N GLY A 116 28.16 3.67 19.96
CA GLY A 116 28.58 3.65 21.37
C GLY A 116 28.39 2.35 22.13
#